data_AF-A0A5E4M8C0-F1
#
_entry.id   AF-A0A5E4M8C0-F1
#
_cell.length_a   1.000
_cell.length_b   1.000
_cell.length_c   1.000
_cell.angle_alpha   90.00
_cell.angle_beta   90.00
_cell.angle_gamma   90.00
#
_symmetry.space_group_name_H-M   'P 1'
#
loop_
_entity.id
_entity.type
_entity.pdbx_description
1 polymer ?
#
loop_
_entity_poly.entity_id
_entity_poly.type
_entity_poly.pdbx_seq_one_letter_code
_entity_poly.pdbx_strand_id
1 'polypeptide(L)'
;MLAVKVGRRYWRCIITRRGIWLNAALFYANNFEQFKSVTKSLTDDATSVENLKQFVQNNTVKCGLAFIKLHLYKLSMNLKNLEEFNSELLKNMDIFRKIEDILINIPGPNGKKIKEK
;
A
#
# COMPACT_ATOMS: atom_id res chain seq x y z
N MET A 1 -3.61 33.49 -0.96
CA MET A 1 -4.48 32.40 -1.49
C MET A 1 -3.75 31.44 -2.46
N LEU A 2 -2.74 31.88 -3.24
CA LEU A 2 -1.98 31.01 -4.15
C LEU A 2 -1.04 30.01 -3.43
N ALA A 3 -0.36 30.39 -2.35
CA ALA A 3 0.57 29.52 -1.63
C ALA A 3 -0.09 28.22 -1.10
N VAL A 4 -1.34 28.33 -0.62
CA VAL A 4 -2.11 27.17 -0.14
C VAL A 4 -2.59 26.27 -1.30
N LYS A 5 -2.68 26.79 -2.52
CA LYS A 5 -3.03 26.02 -3.72
C LYS A 5 -1.83 25.25 -4.28
N VAL A 6 -0.64 25.87 -4.27
CA VAL A 6 0.61 25.25 -4.74
C VAL A 6 1.07 24.15 -3.78
N GLY A 7 1.11 24.41 -2.47
CA GLY A 7 1.43 23.39 -1.47
C GLY A 7 0.51 22.17 -1.57
N ARG A 8 -0.82 22.39 -1.69
CA ARG A 8 -1.81 21.31 -1.79
C ARG A 8 -1.67 20.42 -3.05
N ARG A 9 -1.13 20.93 -4.17
CA ARG A 9 -0.83 20.09 -5.35
C ARG A 9 0.34 19.13 -5.11
N TYR A 10 1.40 19.59 -4.44
CA TYR A 10 2.57 18.76 -4.16
C TYR A 10 2.25 17.62 -3.18
N TRP A 11 1.48 17.91 -2.12
CA TRP A 11 1.04 16.90 -1.15
C TRP A 11 0.24 15.75 -1.81
N ARG A 12 -0.62 16.09 -2.78
CA ARG A 12 -1.39 15.09 -3.53
C ARG A 12 -0.49 14.15 -4.33
N CYS A 13 0.47 14.66 -5.12
CA CYS A 13 1.39 13.78 -5.86
C CYS A 13 2.19 12.84 -4.94
N ILE A 14 2.55 13.30 -3.73
CA ILE A 14 3.26 12.49 -2.75
C ILE A 14 2.35 11.37 -2.23
N ILE A 15 1.12 11.68 -1.82
CA ILE A 15 0.17 10.69 -1.31
C ILE A 15 -0.31 9.74 -2.43
N THR A 16 -0.63 10.25 -3.61
CA THR A 16 -1.15 9.43 -4.71
C THR A 16 -0.09 8.50 -5.27
N ARG A 17 1.12 8.99 -5.58
CA ARG A 17 2.21 8.13 -6.06
C ARG A 17 2.67 7.12 -5.01
N ARG A 18 2.71 7.52 -3.72
CA ARG A 18 3.11 6.62 -2.62
C ARG A 18 1.94 5.79 -2.06
N GLY A 19 0.69 6.06 -2.44
CA GLY A 19 -0.49 5.29 -2.03
C GLY A 19 -0.86 4.23 -3.07
N ILE A 20 -0.55 4.47 -4.35
CA ILE A 20 -0.82 3.54 -5.46
C ILE A 20 -0.17 2.16 -5.24
N TRP A 21 1.07 2.09 -4.74
CA TRP A 21 1.72 0.79 -4.52
C TRP A 21 1.03 -0.02 -3.42
N LEU A 22 0.48 0.65 -2.39
CA LEU A 22 -0.24 -0.03 -1.31
C LEU A 22 -1.56 -0.62 -1.83
N ASN A 23 -2.26 0.12 -2.69
CA ASN A 23 -3.46 -0.39 -3.37
C ASN A 23 -3.14 -1.57 -4.29
N ALA A 24 -2.03 -1.51 -5.04
CA ALA A 24 -1.58 -2.62 -5.87
C ALA A 24 -1.24 -3.86 -5.02
N ALA A 25 -0.50 -3.68 -3.91
CA ALA A 25 -0.20 -4.77 -2.99
C ALA A 25 -1.47 -5.40 -2.40
N LEU A 26 -2.47 -4.59 -2.03
CA LEU A 26 -3.78 -5.08 -1.59
C LEU A 26 -4.52 -5.85 -2.67
N PHE A 27 -4.50 -5.37 -3.92
CA PHE A 27 -5.08 -6.07 -5.05
C PHE A 27 -4.42 -7.45 -5.26
N TYR A 28 -3.09 -7.52 -5.25
CA TYR A 28 -2.38 -8.79 -5.38
C TYR A 28 -2.59 -9.70 -4.17
N ALA A 29 -2.67 -9.17 -2.96
CA ALA A 29 -2.97 -9.95 -1.76
C ALA A 29 -4.36 -10.60 -1.82
N ASN A 30 -5.35 -9.91 -2.40
CA ASN A 30 -6.71 -10.42 -2.56
C ASN A 30 -6.82 -11.46 -3.68
N ASN A 31 -6.03 -11.32 -4.73
CA ASN A 31 -6.12 -12.15 -5.94
C ASN A 31 -4.90 -13.06 -6.13
N PHE A 32 -4.13 -13.34 -5.08
CA PHE A 32 -2.82 -13.97 -5.19
C PHE A 32 -2.85 -15.33 -5.89
N GLU A 33 -3.83 -16.18 -5.57
CA GLU A 33 -3.94 -17.51 -6.19
C GLU A 33 -4.35 -17.44 -7.66
N GLN A 34 -5.22 -16.49 -8.03
CA GLN A 34 -5.61 -16.26 -9.42
C GLN A 34 -4.42 -15.72 -10.22
N PHE A 35 -3.71 -14.73 -9.67
CA PHE A 35 -2.48 -14.22 -10.24
C PHE A 35 -1.44 -15.33 -10.43
N LYS A 36 -1.24 -16.17 -9.41
CA LYS A 36 -0.38 -17.35 -9.49
C LYS A 36 -0.78 -18.30 -10.60
N SER A 37 -2.07 -18.60 -10.75
CA SER A 37 -2.58 -19.43 -11.85
C SER A 37 -2.22 -18.83 -13.21
N VAL A 38 -2.45 -17.54 -13.43
CA VAL A 38 -2.12 -16.84 -14.67
C VAL A 38 -0.61 -16.85 -14.95
N THR A 39 0.23 -16.62 -13.93
CA THR A 39 1.69 -16.69 -14.11
C THR A 39 2.18 -18.07 -14.49
N LYS A 40 1.52 -19.14 -14.01
CA LYS A 40 1.86 -20.52 -14.39
C LYS A 40 1.46 -20.84 -15.83
N SER A 41 0.39 -20.25 -16.36
CA SER A 41 -0.05 -20.48 -17.74
C SER A 41 0.77 -19.73 -18.79
N LEU A 42 1.69 -18.85 -18.39
CA LEU A 42 2.58 -18.16 -19.32
C LEU A 42 3.57 -19.14 -19.96
N THR A 43 3.56 -19.24 -21.28
CA THR A 43 4.42 -20.13 -22.09
C THR A 43 5.63 -19.42 -22.68
N ASP A 44 5.83 -18.15 -22.37
CA ASP A 44 6.96 -17.35 -22.85
C ASP A 44 8.26 -17.76 -22.13
N ASP A 45 9.34 -17.94 -22.90
CA ASP A 45 10.66 -18.37 -22.45
C ASP A 45 11.56 -17.20 -22.03
N ALA A 46 11.04 -15.97 -22.02
CA ALA A 46 11.76 -14.82 -21.52
C ALA A 46 12.20 -15.01 -20.06
N THR A 47 13.45 -14.62 -19.76
CA THR A 47 14.02 -14.69 -18.40
C THR A 47 13.16 -13.95 -17.36
N SER A 48 12.46 -12.88 -17.77
CA SER A 48 11.54 -12.14 -16.92
C SER A 48 10.33 -12.98 -16.46
N VAL A 49 9.83 -13.86 -17.33
CA VAL A 49 8.70 -14.76 -17.06
C VAL A 49 9.12 -15.86 -16.10
N GLU A 50 10.33 -16.41 -16.27
CA GLU A 50 10.90 -17.38 -15.33
C GLU A 50 11.11 -16.78 -13.94
N ASN A 51 11.71 -15.57 -13.88
CA ASN A 51 11.87 -14.85 -12.62
C ASN A 51 10.53 -14.57 -11.94
N LEU A 52 9.49 -14.21 -12.71
CA LEU A 52 8.14 -14.01 -12.19
C LEU A 52 7.56 -15.30 -11.61
N LYS A 53 7.70 -16.43 -12.32
CA LYS A 53 7.24 -17.75 -11.84
C LYS A 53 7.90 -18.12 -10.51
N GLN A 54 9.22 -17.91 -10.38
CA GLN A 54 9.95 -18.15 -9.14
C GLN A 54 9.50 -17.21 -8.02
N PHE A 55 9.33 -15.92 -8.33
CA PHE A 55 8.89 -14.90 -7.37
C PHE A 55 7.51 -15.25 -6.77
N VAL A 56 6.56 -15.69 -7.57
CA VAL A 56 5.20 -16.03 -7.11
C VAL A 56 5.16 -17.35 -6.33
N GLN A 57 6.16 -18.22 -6.50
CA GLN A 57 6.29 -19.42 -5.68
C GLN A 57 6.92 -19.16 -4.31
N ASN A 58 7.62 -18.03 -4.14
CA ASN A 58 8.26 -17.70 -2.88
C ASN A 58 7.22 -17.34 -1.80
N ASN A 59 7.13 -18.17 -0.75
CA ASN A 59 6.23 -17.94 0.39
C ASN A 59 6.46 -16.60 1.09
N THR A 60 7.67 -16.05 1.04
CA THR A 60 7.98 -14.74 1.62
C THR A 60 7.14 -13.63 0.98
N VAL A 61 6.90 -13.72 -0.34
CA VAL A 61 6.05 -12.76 -1.07
C VAL A 61 4.61 -12.87 -0.61
N LYS A 62 4.08 -14.10 -0.50
CA LYS A 62 2.72 -14.35 -0.01
C LYS A 62 2.54 -13.85 1.43
N CYS A 63 3.49 -14.15 2.31
CA CYS A 63 3.49 -13.69 3.70
C CYS A 63 3.58 -12.16 3.79
N GLY A 64 4.40 -11.52 2.94
CA GLY A 64 4.49 -10.06 2.86
C GLY A 64 3.18 -9.41 2.43
N LEU A 65 2.53 -9.95 1.39
CA LEU A 65 1.22 -9.47 0.92
C LEU A 65 0.13 -9.67 1.99
N ALA A 66 0.15 -10.80 2.70
CA ALA A 66 -0.77 -11.06 3.81
C ALA A 66 -0.57 -10.07 4.97
N PHE A 67 0.68 -9.76 5.32
CA PHE A 67 1.02 -8.77 6.32
C PHE A 67 0.51 -7.37 5.92
N ILE A 68 0.75 -6.95 4.68
CA ILE A 68 0.27 -5.67 4.14
C ILE A 68 -1.26 -5.61 4.23
N LYS A 69 -1.96 -6.68 3.81
CA LYS A 69 -3.42 -6.75 3.87
C LYS A 69 -3.95 -6.65 5.30
N LEU A 70 -3.35 -7.38 6.24
CA LEU A 70 -3.82 -7.45 7.62
C LEU A 70 -3.62 -6.12 8.37
N HIS A 71 -2.49 -5.46 8.17
CA HIS A 71 -2.10 -4.31 8.99
C HIS A 71 -2.19 -2.95 8.29
N LEU A 72 -2.10 -2.90 6.96
CA LEU A 72 -2.00 -1.65 6.20
C LEU A 72 -3.22 -1.36 5.32
N TYR A 73 -4.22 -2.24 5.29
CA TYR A 73 -5.49 -1.96 4.59
C TYR A 73 -6.16 -0.67 5.08
N LYS A 74 -6.26 -0.50 6.40
CA LYS A 74 -6.84 0.71 7.01
C LYS A 74 -6.01 1.97 6.70
N LEU A 75 -4.69 1.82 6.56
CA LEU A 75 -3.81 2.92 6.14
C LEU A 75 -4.14 3.38 4.72
N SER A 76 -4.31 2.45 3.77
CA SER A 76 -4.72 2.76 2.39
C SER A 76 -6.05 3.55 2.34
N MET A 77 -7.05 3.12 3.11
CA MET A 77 -8.34 3.82 3.17
C MET A 77 -8.21 5.24 3.74
N ASN A 78 -7.47 5.41 4.84
CA ASN A 78 -7.26 6.72 5.44
C ASN A 78 -6.45 7.65 4.52
N LEU A 79 -5.44 7.14 3.80
CA LEU A 79 -4.70 7.93 2.81
C LEU A 79 -5.60 8.39 1.67
N LYS A 80 -6.49 7.52 1.17
CA LYS A 80 -7.48 7.89 0.15
C LYS A 80 -8.42 9.00 0.64
N ASN A 81 -8.87 8.93 1.89
CA ASN A 81 -9.73 9.95 2.48
C ASN A 81 -9.02 11.31 2.58
N LEU A 82 -7.69 11.33 2.79
CA LEU A 82 -6.89 12.57 2.76
C LEU A 82 -6.75 13.16 1.35
N GLU A 83 -7.02 12.40 0.29
CA GLU A 83 -7.00 12.88 -1.09
C GLU A 83 -8.32 13.53 -1.52
N GLU A 84 -9.38 13.42 -0.72
CA GLU A 84 -10.69 14.00 -1.00
C GLU A 84 -10.64 15.54 -0.90
N PHE A 85 -11.16 16.22 -1.92
CA PHE A 85 -11.24 17.68 -1.93
C PHE A 85 -12.33 18.18 -0.97
N ASN A 86 -12.08 19.35 -0.36
CA ASN A 86 -13.00 20.04 0.56
C ASN A 86 -13.24 19.36 1.92
N SER A 87 -12.38 18.43 2.33
CA SER A 87 -12.36 17.93 3.70
C SER A 87 -12.12 19.08 4.70
N GLU A 88 -12.95 19.16 5.72
CA GLU A 88 -12.76 20.09 6.85
C GLU A 88 -11.45 19.77 7.59
N LEU A 89 -10.73 20.79 8.04
CA LEU A 89 -9.40 20.63 8.64
C LEU A 89 -9.43 19.71 9.87
N LEU A 90 -10.50 19.78 10.67
CA LEU A 90 -10.74 18.89 11.81
C LEU A 90 -10.82 17.42 11.39
N LYS A 91 -11.54 17.11 10.31
CA LYS A 91 -11.64 15.74 9.77
C LYS A 91 -10.28 15.21 9.34
N ASN A 92 -9.44 16.06 8.76
CA ASN A 92 -8.08 15.65 8.38
C ASN A 92 -7.20 15.36 9.59
N MET A 93 -7.28 16.16 10.66
CA MET A 93 -6.54 15.86 11.89
C MET A 93 -6.96 14.53 12.51
N ASP A 94 -8.25 14.20 12.49
CA ASP A 94 -8.73 12.91 12.98
C ASP A 94 -8.24 11.75 12.11
N ILE A 95 -8.12 11.95 10.80
CA ILE A 95 -7.50 10.94 9.91
C ILE A 95 -6.01 10.77 10.23
N PHE A 96 -5.27 11.85 10.50
CA PHE A 96 -3.87 11.76 10.91
C PHE A 96 -3.70 10.97 12.22
N ARG A 97 -4.50 11.25 13.24
CA ARG A 97 -4.49 10.49 14.50
C ARG A 97 -4.77 9.00 14.27
N LYS A 98 -5.74 8.66 13.42
CA LYS A 98 -6.03 7.27 13.05
C LYS A 98 -4.84 6.59 12.35
N ILE A 99 -4.12 7.32 11.50
CA ILE A 99 -2.92 6.82 10.83
C ILE A 99 -1.82 6.56 11.85
N GLU A 100 -1.55 7.49 12.77
CA GLU A 100 -0.58 7.31 13.86
C GLU A 100 -0.91 6.07 14.69
N ASP A 101 -2.16 5.93 15.10
CA ASP A 101 -2.64 4.78 15.88
C ASP A 101 -2.42 3.45 15.15
N ILE A 102 -2.68 3.41 13.84
CA ILE A 102 -2.40 2.22 13.02
C ILE A 102 -0.91 1.89 13.05
N LEU A 103 -0.04 2.88 12.80
CA LEU A 103 1.41 2.68 12.71
C LEU A 103 2.03 2.24 14.04
N ILE A 104 1.59 2.82 15.16
CA ILE A 104 2.05 2.47 16.52
C ILE A 104 1.60 1.05 16.91
N ASN A 105 0.46 0.58 16.42
CA ASN A 105 -0.10 -0.71 16.83
C ASN A 105 0.26 -1.88 15.90
N ILE A 106 1.07 -1.68 14.84
CA ILE A 106 1.53 -2.79 14.00
C ILE A 106 2.43 -3.72 14.83
N PRO A 107 2.09 -5.02 14.93
CA PRO A 107 2.84 -5.97 15.74
C PRO A 107 4.06 -6.57 14.99
N GLY A 108 4.91 -7.26 15.76
CA GLY A 108 5.99 -8.07 15.23
C GLY A 108 7.21 -7.30 14.72
N PRO A 109 8.22 -8.01 14.19
CA PRO A 109 9.49 -7.42 13.78
C PRO A 109 9.32 -6.42 12.61
N ASN A 110 8.37 -6.67 11.72
CA ASN A 110 8.06 -5.75 10.62
C ASN A 110 7.38 -4.47 11.13
N GLY A 111 6.51 -4.56 12.15
CA GLY A 111 5.94 -3.38 12.81
C GLY A 111 6.99 -2.55 13.54
N LYS A 112 7.95 -3.21 14.21
CA LYS A 112 9.08 -2.52 14.87
C LYS A 112 9.93 -1.73 13.85
N LYS A 113 10.28 -2.35 12.72
CA LYS A 113 11.02 -1.67 11.62
C LYS A 113 10.30 -0.44 11.04
N ILE A 114 8.97 -0.42 11.07
CA ILE A 114 8.18 0.72 10.58
C ILE A 114 8.25 1.90 11.57
N LYS A 115 8.29 1.62 12.87
CA LYS A 115 8.30 2.65 13.93
C LYS A 115 9.69 3.27 14.14
N GLU A 116 10.75 2.52 13.82
CA GLU A 116 12.14 2.96 13.97
C GLU A 116 12.66 3.78 12.77
N LYS A 117 11.82 3.99 11.74
CA LYS A 117 12.15 4.71 10.52
C LYS A 117 11.50 6.09 10.48
#